data_AF-A0A0C9VK46-F1
#
_entry.id   AF-A0A0C9VK46-F1
#
_cell.length_a   1.000
_cell.length_b   1.000
_cell.length_c   1.000
_cell.angle_alpha   90.00
_cell.angle_beta   90.00
_cell.angle_gamma   90.00
#
_symmetry.space_group_name_H-M   'P 1'
#
loop_
_entity.id
_entity.type
_entity.pdbx_description
1 polymer ?
#
loop_
_entity_poly.entity_id
_entity_poly.type
_entity_poly.pdbx_seq_one_letter_code
_entity_poly.pdbx_strand_id
1 'polypeptide(L)'
;MLELSLPPSSYVSVSAGMTRREAHRRPVMNLPKITHKTRRVASVEYIYDGDEGDSSTTIIYSVGDNVAIYHSEEMETDEEGSPTVMSYWYGKIEDIYLYSRQRREEVWVAVSWYYRQKDLMDCTKQSKDHRFFECMGSHELVRSDYVSVIDITCIEMLVTIQSFNERGLCGYTIGHEEIYMRWEHAHVALCGLPNCNVQVYDPRRRQRYCKGCRRWYHLKCIKDRALDPEDDELPELVVKSTTYAITLDSRFMELLRTPVVRGWQHGVAGNTKLMGGVEAALQAALRSGMLDDNWEDLLRLPKCWPADVQVVYYTCPSCSGRWI
;
A
#
# COMPACT_ATOMS: atom_id res chain seq x y z
N MET A 1 -11.67 -27.25 3.97
CA MET A 1 -11.89 -26.07 3.10
C MET A 1 -13.30 -26.19 2.56
N LEU A 2 -14.22 -25.36 3.05
CA LEU A 2 -15.58 -25.27 2.50
C LEU A 2 -15.48 -24.39 1.26
N GLU A 3 -15.65 -24.97 0.08
CA GLU A 3 -15.90 -24.21 -1.15
C GLU A 3 -17.26 -23.53 -0.98
N LEU A 4 -17.24 -22.24 -0.62
CA LEU A 4 -18.39 -21.38 -0.71
C LEU A 4 -18.72 -21.23 -2.20
N SER A 5 -19.72 -21.96 -2.66
CA SER A 5 -20.31 -21.78 -3.98
C SER A 5 -20.64 -20.30 -4.16
N LEU A 6 -19.93 -19.62 -5.05
CA LEU A 6 -20.20 -18.23 -5.38
C LEU A 6 -21.66 -18.12 -5.85
N PRO A 7 -22.50 -17.30 -5.20
CA PRO A 7 -23.87 -17.11 -5.67
C PRO A 7 -23.83 -16.59 -7.12
N PRO A 8 -24.83 -16.95 -7.96
CA PRO A 8 -24.91 -16.47 -9.33
C PRO A 8 -24.76 -14.95 -9.36
N SER A 9 -23.89 -14.45 -10.23
CA SER A 9 -23.51 -13.04 -10.34
C SER A 9 -24.75 -12.17 -10.54
N SER A 10 -25.30 -11.64 -9.45
CA SER A 10 -26.47 -10.79 -9.48
C SER A 10 -26.01 -9.35 -9.71
N TYR A 11 -25.72 -9.04 -10.97
CA TYR A 11 -25.50 -7.69 -11.44
C TYR A 11 -26.84 -6.95 -11.56
N VAL A 12 -26.91 -5.70 -11.12
CA VAL A 12 -28.12 -4.87 -11.19
C VAL A 12 -27.76 -3.45 -11.59
N SER A 13 -28.56 -2.83 -12.46
CA SER A 13 -28.45 -1.41 -12.80
C SER A 13 -29.50 -0.62 -12.04
N VAL A 14 -29.09 0.44 -11.34
CA VAL A 14 -29.98 1.32 -10.57
C VAL A 14 -29.73 2.77 -10.99
N SER A 15 -30.78 3.48 -11.36
CA SER A 15 -30.72 4.93 -11.60
C SER A 15 -30.85 5.67 -10.27
N ALA A 16 -29.95 6.63 -10.04
CA ALA A 16 -30.00 7.51 -8.88
C ALA A 16 -31.24 8.42 -8.92
N GLY A 17 -31.69 8.82 -10.13
CA GLY A 17 -32.76 9.80 -10.33
C GLY A 17 -32.41 11.16 -9.70
N MET A 18 -31.12 11.50 -9.67
CA MET A 18 -30.55 12.76 -9.22
C MET A 18 -29.15 12.94 -9.81
N THR A 19 -28.68 14.18 -9.85
CA THR A 19 -27.28 14.44 -10.22
C THR A 19 -26.35 14.21 -9.02
N ARG A 20 -25.06 14.00 -9.29
CA ARG A 20 -24.07 13.79 -8.23
C ARG A 20 -24.00 14.98 -7.26
N ARG A 21 -24.12 16.21 -7.78
CA ARG A 21 -24.13 17.43 -6.98
C ARG A 21 -25.33 17.50 -6.03
N GLU A 22 -26.49 17.04 -6.46
CA GLU A 22 -27.69 16.95 -5.61
C GLU A 22 -27.51 15.91 -4.51
N ALA A 23 -26.88 14.78 -4.83
CA ALA A 23 -26.58 13.72 -3.88
C ALA A 23 -25.77 14.23 -2.68
N HIS A 24 -24.78 15.10 -2.92
CA HIS A 24 -23.94 15.68 -1.85
C HIS A 24 -24.70 16.65 -0.93
N ARG A 25 -25.82 17.22 -1.38
CA ARG A 25 -26.66 18.12 -0.59
C ARG A 25 -27.67 17.36 0.28
N ARG A 26 -27.77 16.04 0.14
CA ARG A 26 -28.72 15.26 0.91
C ARG A 26 -28.28 15.18 2.36
N PRO A 27 -29.22 15.31 3.32
CA PRO A 27 -28.92 15.00 4.70
C PRO A 27 -28.58 13.51 4.83
N VAL A 28 -27.75 13.17 5.82
CA VAL A 28 -27.46 11.78 6.17
C VAL A 28 -28.77 11.06 6.40
N MET A 29 -29.05 10.05 5.57
CA MET A 29 -30.29 9.30 5.67
C MET A 29 -30.24 8.38 6.90
N ASN A 30 -31.38 8.26 7.58
CA ASN A 30 -31.49 7.28 8.66
C ASN A 30 -31.29 5.88 8.10
N LEU A 31 -30.45 5.10 8.78
CA LEU A 31 -30.19 3.72 8.40
C LEU A 31 -31.52 2.96 8.28
N PRO A 32 -31.82 2.31 7.14
CA PRO A 32 -32.97 1.44 7.07
C PRO A 32 -32.75 0.34 8.11
N LYS A 33 -33.84 -0.11 8.75
CA LYS A 33 -33.79 -1.35 9.52
C LYS A 33 -33.49 -2.46 8.52
N ILE A 34 -32.22 -2.87 8.43
CA ILE A 34 -31.80 -3.96 7.56
C ILE A 34 -32.50 -5.21 8.08
N THR A 35 -33.48 -5.66 7.31
CA THR A 35 -34.25 -6.87 7.60
C THR A 35 -33.81 -7.98 6.65
N HIS A 36 -34.17 -9.22 6.98
CA HIS A 36 -34.01 -10.40 6.13
C HIS A 36 -34.67 -10.29 4.73
N LYS A 37 -35.39 -9.20 4.45
CA LYS A 37 -36.02 -8.93 3.15
C LYS A 37 -35.14 -8.13 2.17
N THR A 38 -33.95 -7.69 2.59
CA THR A 38 -33.01 -6.97 1.71
C THR A 38 -32.33 -7.94 0.75
N ARG A 39 -32.30 -7.61 -0.55
CA ARG A 39 -31.61 -8.44 -1.56
C ARG A 39 -30.13 -8.05 -1.58
N ARG A 40 -29.23 -9.01 -1.34
CA ARG A 40 -27.79 -8.81 -1.50
C ARG A 40 -27.38 -8.98 -2.96
N VAL A 41 -26.44 -8.17 -3.42
CA VAL A 41 -25.87 -8.25 -4.76
C VAL A 41 -24.34 -8.15 -4.74
N ALA A 42 -23.67 -8.76 -5.71
CA ALA A 42 -22.21 -8.73 -5.81
C ALA A 42 -21.68 -7.43 -6.42
N SER A 43 -22.45 -6.83 -7.32
CA SER A 43 -22.11 -5.58 -8.01
C SER A 43 -23.36 -4.81 -8.42
N VAL A 44 -23.24 -3.49 -8.47
CA VAL A 44 -24.30 -2.57 -8.90
C VAL A 44 -23.73 -1.54 -9.88
N GLU A 45 -24.39 -1.38 -11.01
CA GLU A 45 -24.18 -0.25 -11.93
C GLU A 45 -25.08 0.90 -11.48
N TYR A 46 -24.48 1.95 -10.97
CA TYR A 46 -25.18 3.11 -10.43
C TYR A 46 -25.07 4.29 -11.40
N ILE A 47 -26.21 4.78 -11.87
CA ILE A 47 -26.31 5.77 -12.95
C ILE A 47 -26.77 7.10 -12.35
N TYR A 48 -25.88 8.09 -12.32
CA TYR A 48 -26.21 9.48 -11.97
C TYR A 48 -26.72 10.22 -13.21
N ASP A 49 -27.71 11.09 -12.99
CA ASP A 49 -28.19 11.98 -14.04
C ASP A 49 -27.09 13.02 -14.35
N GLY A 50 -26.94 13.37 -15.63
CA GLY A 50 -26.02 14.43 -16.05
C GLY A 50 -26.56 15.80 -15.63
N ASP A 51 -25.67 16.74 -15.33
CA ASP A 51 -26.04 18.15 -15.21
C ASP A 51 -26.46 18.71 -16.58
N GLU A 52 -27.04 19.93 -16.65
CA GLU A 52 -27.59 20.49 -17.89
C GLU A 52 -26.58 20.48 -19.07
N GLY A 53 -26.76 19.54 -20.00
CA GLY A 53 -25.90 19.38 -21.19
C GLY A 53 -24.85 18.26 -21.09
N ASP A 54 -24.67 17.66 -19.91
CA ASP A 54 -23.74 16.56 -19.68
C ASP A 54 -24.41 15.19 -19.83
N SER A 55 -23.65 14.19 -20.26
CA SER A 55 -24.11 12.80 -20.29
C SER A 55 -24.22 12.24 -18.87
N SER A 56 -25.17 11.32 -18.66
CA SER A 56 -25.27 10.55 -17.41
C SER A 56 -23.93 9.89 -17.06
N THR A 57 -23.55 9.94 -15.78
CA THR A 57 -22.33 9.31 -15.30
C THR A 57 -22.67 7.94 -14.72
N THR A 58 -22.03 6.89 -15.23
CA THR A 58 -22.26 5.51 -14.77
C THR A 58 -21.04 4.99 -14.04
N ILE A 59 -21.23 4.45 -12.83
CA ILE A 59 -20.18 3.88 -12.01
C ILE A 59 -20.59 2.48 -11.57
N ILE A 60 -19.70 1.51 -11.71
CA ILE A 60 -19.94 0.13 -11.25
C ILE A 60 -19.22 -0.05 -9.92
N TYR A 61 -19.99 -0.38 -8.88
CA TYR A 61 -19.47 -0.71 -7.56
C TYR A 61 -19.61 -2.21 -7.32
N SER A 62 -18.55 -2.85 -6.82
CA SER A 62 -18.51 -4.28 -6.53
C SER A 62 -18.08 -4.55 -5.08
N VAL A 63 -18.52 -5.67 -4.53
CA VAL A 63 -18.01 -6.16 -3.25
C VAL A 63 -16.52 -6.41 -3.37
N GLY A 64 -15.76 -5.85 -2.43
CA GLY A 64 -14.31 -5.86 -2.40
C GLY A 64 -13.64 -4.58 -2.89
N ASP A 65 -14.38 -3.68 -3.55
CA ASP A 65 -13.85 -2.40 -4.00
C ASP A 65 -13.50 -1.48 -2.81
N ASN A 66 -12.44 -0.68 -2.98
CA ASN A 66 -12.13 0.39 -2.04
C ASN A 66 -12.73 1.70 -2.54
N VAL A 67 -13.26 2.49 -1.61
CA VAL A 67 -14.01 3.71 -1.90
C VAL A 67 -13.55 4.86 -1.04
N ALA A 68 -13.53 6.06 -1.63
CA ALA A 68 -13.48 7.32 -0.89
C ALA A 68 -14.91 7.79 -0.62
N ILE A 69 -15.14 8.23 0.62
CA ILE A 69 -16.44 8.59 1.15
C ILE A 69 -16.35 10.03 1.65
N TYR A 70 -17.33 10.85 1.26
CA TYR A 70 -17.38 12.26 1.62
C TYR A 70 -17.65 12.45 3.10
N HIS A 71 -16.88 13.34 3.75
CA HIS A 71 -17.15 13.78 5.12
C HIS A 71 -17.73 15.19 5.09
N SER A 72 -18.94 15.35 5.61
CA SER A 72 -19.68 16.61 5.51
C SER A 72 -19.05 17.79 6.25
N GLU A 73 -18.14 17.56 7.20
CA GLU A 73 -17.73 18.59 8.17
C GLU A 73 -16.23 18.95 8.14
N GLU A 74 -15.36 18.16 7.48
CA GLU A 74 -13.89 18.30 7.64
C GLU A 74 -13.12 18.09 6.32
N MET A 75 -13.47 18.86 5.29
CA MET A 75 -12.75 18.79 4.02
C MET A 75 -11.56 19.75 4.02
N GLU A 76 -10.36 19.21 4.15
CA GLU A 76 -9.13 19.94 3.87
C GLU A 76 -9.01 20.18 2.37
N THR A 77 -8.74 21.42 1.97
CA THR A 77 -8.50 21.79 0.58
C THR A 77 -7.06 22.24 0.36
N ASP A 78 -6.55 22.04 -0.85
CA ASP A 78 -5.28 22.61 -1.29
C ASP A 78 -5.39 24.11 -1.59
N GLU A 79 -4.31 24.70 -2.13
CA GLU A 79 -4.25 26.12 -2.51
C GLU A 79 -5.25 26.50 -3.61
N GLU A 80 -5.72 25.53 -4.39
CA GLU A 80 -6.70 25.71 -5.46
C GLU A 80 -8.15 25.55 -4.96
N GLY A 81 -8.33 25.20 -3.68
CA GLY A 81 -9.63 24.91 -3.09
C GLY A 81 -10.16 23.52 -3.41
N SER A 82 -9.32 22.63 -3.96
CA SER A 82 -9.68 21.25 -4.25
C SER A 82 -9.46 20.37 -3.01
N PRO A 83 -10.34 19.39 -2.72
CA PRO A 83 -10.12 18.45 -1.62
C PRO A 83 -8.77 17.75 -1.73
N THR A 84 -8.00 17.77 -0.65
CA THR A 84 -6.75 16.98 -0.60
C THR A 84 -7.10 15.50 -0.57
N VAL A 85 -6.19 14.64 -1.02
CA VAL A 85 -6.39 13.18 -1.00
C VAL A 85 -6.86 12.73 0.39
N MET A 86 -6.17 13.15 1.45
CA MET A 86 -6.47 12.73 2.83
C MET A 86 -7.69 13.41 3.48
N SER A 87 -8.43 14.25 2.75
CA SER A 87 -9.67 14.87 3.23
C SER A 87 -10.84 13.88 3.31
N TYR A 88 -10.82 12.83 2.50
CA TYR A 88 -11.87 11.81 2.47
C TYR A 88 -11.76 10.81 3.62
N TRP A 89 -12.88 10.13 3.87
CA TRP A 89 -12.88 8.85 4.59
C TRP A 89 -12.69 7.73 3.58
N TYR A 90 -12.18 6.60 4.06
CA TYR A 90 -11.96 5.46 3.19
C TYR A 90 -12.60 4.22 3.75
N GLY A 91 -13.09 3.37 2.85
CA GLY A 91 -13.68 2.11 3.22
C GLY A 91 -13.55 1.06 2.13
N LYS A 92 -13.78 -0.19 2.51
CA LYS A 92 -13.91 -1.31 1.59
C LYS A 92 -15.34 -1.81 1.60
N ILE A 93 -15.92 -2.00 0.42
CA ILE A 93 -17.27 -2.54 0.27
C ILE A 93 -17.25 -4.01 0.69
N GLU A 94 -17.92 -4.32 1.80
CA GLU A 94 -18.09 -5.70 2.28
C GLU A 94 -19.37 -6.34 1.73
N ASP A 95 -20.44 -5.54 1.55
CA ASP A 95 -21.72 -6.00 1.02
C ASP A 95 -22.51 -4.88 0.35
N ILE A 96 -23.35 -5.22 -0.63
CA ILE A 96 -24.29 -4.30 -1.28
C ILE A 96 -25.71 -4.83 -1.11
N TYR A 97 -26.62 -3.97 -0.63
CA TYR A 97 -28.01 -4.26 -0.35
C TYR A 97 -28.93 -3.42 -1.22
N LEU A 98 -29.89 -4.08 -1.86
CA LEU A 98 -30.98 -3.42 -2.58
C LEU A 98 -32.25 -3.44 -1.72
N TYR A 99 -32.80 -2.26 -1.51
CA TYR A 99 -34.02 -2.04 -0.76
C TYR A 99 -35.08 -1.41 -1.66
N SER A 100 -36.13 -2.16 -1.97
CA SER A 100 -37.24 -1.65 -2.78
C SER A 100 -38.27 -0.94 -1.91
N ARG A 101 -38.39 0.39 -2.05
CA ARG A 101 -39.38 1.22 -1.37
C ARG A 101 -40.23 1.97 -2.40
N GLN A 102 -41.55 1.78 -2.37
CA GLN A 102 -42.48 2.56 -3.21
C GLN A 102 -42.12 2.57 -4.71
N ARG A 103 -41.69 1.43 -5.26
CA ARG A 103 -41.23 1.26 -6.65
C ARG A 103 -39.89 1.93 -7.00
N ARG A 104 -39.13 2.42 -6.03
CA ARG A 104 -37.74 2.83 -6.19
C ARG A 104 -36.82 1.82 -5.51
N GLU A 105 -35.71 1.50 -6.15
CA GLU A 105 -34.64 0.72 -5.54
C GLU A 105 -33.65 1.69 -4.90
N GLU A 106 -33.48 1.58 -3.59
CA GLU A 106 -32.43 2.27 -2.83
C GLU A 106 -31.25 1.31 -2.66
N VAL A 107 -30.03 1.83 -2.76
CA VAL A 107 -28.81 1.03 -2.66
C VAL A 107 -28.04 1.42 -1.42
N TRP A 108 -27.82 0.44 -0.55
CA TRP A 108 -27.09 0.59 0.71
C TRP A 108 -25.85 -0.30 0.68
N VAL A 109 -24.76 0.18 1.26
CA VAL A 109 -23.45 -0.46 1.18
C VAL A 109 -22.91 -0.69 2.59
N ALA A 110 -22.58 -1.93 2.95
CA ALA A 110 -21.78 -2.18 4.14
C ALA A 110 -20.31 -1.94 3.83
N VAL A 111 -19.66 -1.17 4.69
CA VAL A 111 -18.31 -0.69 4.50
C VAL A 111 -17.48 -1.01 5.73
N SER A 112 -16.35 -1.71 5.55
CA SER A 112 -15.29 -1.78 6.57
C SER A 112 -14.41 -0.55 6.47
N TRP A 113 -14.19 0.14 7.57
CA TRP A 113 -13.51 1.44 7.55
C TRP A 113 -11.98 1.31 7.56
N TYR A 114 -11.33 2.28 6.92
CA TYR A 114 -9.91 2.55 7.07
C TYR A 114 -9.71 3.83 7.89
N TYR A 115 -8.82 3.77 8.87
CA TYR A 115 -8.45 4.92 9.68
C TYR A 115 -7.12 5.52 9.23
N ARG A 116 -7.08 6.85 9.16
CA ARG A 116 -5.88 7.65 8.92
C ARG A 116 -5.11 7.80 10.23
N GLN A 117 -3.85 8.24 10.12
CA GLN A 117 -3.05 8.57 11.30
C GLN A 117 -3.77 9.56 12.23
N LYS A 118 -4.37 10.63 11.69
CA LYS A 118 -5.05 11.66 12.50
C LYS A 118 -6.23 11.09 13.30
N ASP A 119 -7.04 10.22 12.68
CA ASP A 119 -8.21 9.60 13.31
C ASP A 119 -7.79 8.75 14.52
N LEU A 120 -6.65 8.06 14.41
CA LEU A 120 -6.12 7.20 15.46
C LEU A 120 -5.42 8.00 16.57
N MET A 121 -4.74 9.09 16.22
CA MET A 121 -4.02 9.94 17.18
C MET A 121 -4.97 10.58 18.19
N ASP A 122 -6.19 10.92 17.80
CA ASP A 122 -7.18 11.48 18.71
C ASP A 122 -7.76 10.45 19.68
N CYS A 123 -7.94 9.20 19.24
CA CYS A 123 -8.41 8.11 20.11
C CYS A 123 -7.35 7.63 21.11
N THR A 124 -6.05 7.82 20.81
CA THR A 124 -4.96 7.06 21.45
C THR A 124 -4.09 7.87 22.40
N LYS A 125 -4.48 9.11 22.75
CA LYS A 125 -3.75 9.99 23.70
C LYS A 125 -3.51 9.35 25.09
N GLN A 126 -4.15 8.21 25.39
CA GLN A 126 -3.98 7.44 26.63
C GLN A 126 -3.41 6.02 26.44
N SER A 127 -3.16 5.57 25.21
CA SER A 127 -2.72 4.20 24.92
C SER A 127 -1.18 4.07 24.89
N LYS A 128 -0.66 2.90 25.27
CA LYS A 128 0.76 2.56 25.13
C LYS A 128 1.20 2.44 23.67
N ASP A 129 0.25 2.35 22.74
CA ASP A 129 0.46 2.14 21.31
C ASP A 129 0.70 3.45 20.55
N HIS A 130 0.76 4.60 21.23
CA HIS A 130 0.96 5.91 20.58
C HIS A 130 2.15 5.95 19.60
N ARG A 131 3.27 5.30 19.95
CA ARG A 131 4.47 5.24 19.09
C ARG A 131 4.24 4.53 17.76
N PHE A 132 3.27 3.61 17.71
CA PHE A 132 2.92 2.91 16.49
C PHE A 132 2.31 3.88 15.48
N PHE A 133 1.33 4.69 15.92
CA PHE A 133 0.67 5.69 15.07
C PHE A 133 1.61 6.82 14.66
N GLU A 134 2.55 7.23 15.52
CA GLU A 134 3.59 8.21 15.17
C GLU A 134 4.48 7.78 13.99
N CYS A 135 4.59 6.47 13.73
CA CYS A 135 5.40 5.91 12.64
C CYS A 135 4.60 5.70 11.34
N MET A 136 3.31 6.02 11.32
CA MET A 136 2.51 5.99 10.10
C MET A 136 2.94 7.09 9.12
N GLY A 137 2.93 6.77 7.83
CA GLY A 137 3.07 7.77 6.77
C GLY A 137 1.82 8.65 6.65
N SER A 138 1.96 9.81 6.01
CA SER A 138 0.86 10.78 5.84
C SER A 138 -0.31 10.24 5.01
N HIS A 139 -0.05 9.35 4.05
CA HIS A 139 -1.06 8.71 3.19
C HIS A 139 -1.33 7.24 3.57
N GLU A 140 -0.95 6.86 4.79
CA GLU A 140 -1.11 5.50 5.27
C GLU A 140 -2.45 5.28 5.97
N LEU A 141 -3.06 4.14 5.68
CA LEU A 141 -4.32 3.70 6.26
C LEU A 141 -4.16 2.42 7.09
N VAL A 142 -4.95 2.32 8.15
CA VAL A 142 -5.14 1.11 8.96
C VAL A 142 -6.54 0.57 8.72
N ARG A 143 -6.66 -0.69 8.29
CA ARG A 143 -7.98 -1.33 8.17
C ARG A 143 -8.52 -1.67 9.55
N SER A 144 -9.76 -1.26 9.83
CA SER A 144 -10.51 -1.61 11.03
C SER A 144 -11.39 -2.83 10.82
N ASP A 145 -11.79 -3.48 11.92
CA ASP A 145 -12.87 -4.46 11.99
C ASP A 145 -14.27 -3.80 12.11
N TYR A 146 -14.33 -2.46 12.25
CA TYR A 146 -15.56 -1.72 12.30
C TYR A 146 -16.23 -1.69 10.92
N VAL A 147 -17.46 -2.18 10.88
CA VAL A 147 -18.32 -2.16 9.70
C VAL A 147 -19.56 -1.33 9.99
N SER A 148 -19.89 -0.41 9.10
CA SER A 148 -21.17 0.29 9.13
C SER A 148 -21.85 0.23 7.77
N VAL A 149 -23.13 0.59 7.72
CA VAL A 149 -23.88 0.66 6.46
C VAL A 149 -24.11 2.12 6.11
N ILE A 150 -23.88 2.48 4.85
CA ILE A 150 -24.05 3.83 4.32
C ILE A 150 -24.93 3.78 3.08
N ASP A 151 -25.50 4.93 2.72
CA ASP A 151 -26.13 5.08 1.42
C ASP A 151 -25.05 5.14 0.33
N ILE A 152 -25.29 4.54 -0.83
CA ILE A 152 -24.31 4.52 -1.94
C ILE A 152 -23.91 5.93 -2.39
N THR A 153 -24.79 6.91 -2.24
CA THR A 153 -24.53 8.31 -2.61
C THR A 153 -23.46 8.98 -1.77
N CYS A 154 -23.09 8.42 -0.62
CA CYS A 154 -21.97 8.90 0.19
C CYS A 154 -20.61 8.55 -0.44
N ILE A 155 -20.58 7.59 -1.37
CA ILE A 155 -19.36 7.20 -2.08
C ILE A 155 -19.08 8.20 -3.18
N GLU A 156 -17.89 8.81 -3.10
CA GLU A 156 -17.42 9.76 -4.09
C GLU A 156 -16.78 9.04 -5.27
N MET A 157 -15.85 8.13 -4.99
CA MET A 157 -15.10 7.48 -6.05
C MET A 157 -14.52 6.15 -5.59
N LEU A 158 -14.27 5.29 -6.58
CA LEU A 158 -13.40 4.15 -6.41
C LEU A 158 -11.96 4.62 -6.23
N VAL A 159 -11.25 4.03 -5.28
CA VAL A 159 -9.85 4.33 -5.01
C VAL A 159 -9.01 3.08 -5.04
N THR A 160 -7.75 3.22 -5.42
CA THR A 160 -6.77 2.14 -5.29
C THR A 160 -6.00 2.35 -4.00
N ILE A 161 -6.14 1.43 -3.04
CA ILE A 161 -5.34 1.41 -1.82
C ILE A 161 -4.27 0.34 -1.99
N GLN A 162 -3.01 0.75 -2.09
CA GLN A 162 -1.90 -0.19 -2.29
C GLN A 162 -1.63 -1.00 -1.03
N SER A 163 -1.50 -2.33 -1.16
CA SER A 163 -1.04 -3.16 -0.05
C SER A 163 0.50 -3.14 0.00
N PHE A 164 1.06 -2.72 1.13
CA PHE A 164 2.49 -2.71 1.36
C PHE A 164 2.92 -3.91 2.20
N ASN A 165 3.63 -4.84 1.56
CA ASN A 165 4.22 -5.97 2.25
C ASN A 165 5.55 -5.59 2.91
N GLU A 166 5.54 -5.32 4.22
CA GLU A 166 6.74 -4.87 4.93
C GLU A 166 7.90 -5.89 4.92
N ARG A 167 7.62 -7.19 4.75
CA ARG A 167 8.64 -8.26 4.72
C ARG A 167 9.17 -8.53 3.32
N GLY A 168 8.39 -8.19 2.30
CA GLY A 168 8.71 -8.44 0.91
C GLY A 168 9.94 -7.64 0.47
N LEU A 169 10.79 -8.27 -0.35
CA LEU A 169 11.81 -7.55 -1.12
C LEU A 169 11.19 -6.78 -2.29
N CYS A 170 10.05 -7.25 -2.79
CA CYS A 170 9.35 -6.67 -3.91
C CYS A 170 8.02 -6.09 -3.42
N GLY A 171 7.87 -4.78 -3.53
CA GLY A 171 6.60 -4.08 -3.40
C GLY A 171 6.39 -3.18 -4.61
N TYR A 172 5.14 -2.80 -4.86
CA TYR A 172 4.87 -1.72 -5.80
C TYR A 172 5.57 -0.45 -5.30
N THR A 173 6.10 0.35 -6.24
CA THR A 173 6.53 1.71 -5.89
C THR A 173 5.28 2.46 -5.47
N ILE A 174 5.25 2.89 -4.21
CA ILE A 174 4.17 3.71 -3.67
C ILE A 174 4.62 5.16 -3.81
N GLY A 175 3.89 5.92 -4.62
CA GLY A 175 4.10 7.36 -4.81
C GLY A 175 3.92 8.14 -3.50
N HIS A 176 4.42 9.38 -3.46
CA HIS A 176 4.36 10.21 -2.25
C HIS A 176 2.91 10.53 -1.81
N GLU A 177 1.99 10.60 -2.77
CA GLU A 177 0.57 10.93 -2.59
C GLU A 177 -0.35 9.72 -2.78
N GLU A 178 0.22 8.53 -3.02
CA GLU A 178 -0.57 7.33 -3.16
C GLU A 178 -0.98 6.79 -1.78
N ILE A 179 -2.24 6.42 -1.69
CA ILE A 179 -2.81 5.84 -0.49
C ILE A 179 -2.39 4.36 -0.40
N TYR A 180 -1.96 3.94 0.78
CA TYR A 180 -1.53 2.58 1.01
C TYR A 180 -1.89 2.09 2.41
N MET A 181 -1.90 0.77 2.56
CA MET A 181 -2.09 0.08 3.83
C MET A 181 -0.92 -0.86 4.08
N ARG A 182 -0.38 -0.84 5.31
CA ARG A 182 0.65 -1.80 5.76
C ARG A 182 0.09 -2.90 6.64
N TRP A 183 -1.01 -2.62 7.34
CA TRP A 183 -1.45 -3.40 8.48
C TRP A 183 -2.74 -4.14 8.19
N GLU A 184 -2.64 -5.46 8.12
CA GLU A 184 -3.75 -6.37 8.42
C GLU A 184 -3.43 -7.04 9.76
N HIS A 185 -3.58 -6.28 10.83
CA HIS A 185 -3.72 -6.70 12.24
C HIS A 185 -2.72 -7.69 12.91
N ALA A 186 -1.64 -8.21 12.30
CA ALA A 186 -0.83 -9.24 12.99
C ALA A 186 0.70 -9.17 12.85
N HIS A 187 1.27 -8.48 11.85
CA HIS A 187 2.69 -8.66 11.55
C HIS A 187 3.42 -7.39 11.18
N VAL A 188 3.87 -6.67 12.21
CA VAL A 188 4.83 -5.58 12.03
C VAL A 188 6.22 -6.14 11.73
N ALA A 189 6.82 -5.72 10.61
CA ALA A 189 8.20 -6.05 10.32
C ALA A 189 9.11 -5.27 11.26
N LEU A 190 9.72 -6.00 12.18
CA LEU A 190 10.67 -5.43 13.12
C LEU A 190 12.03 -5.24 12.47
N CYS A 191 12.76 -4.24 12.95
CA CYS A 191 14.20 -4.18 12.72
C CYS A 191 14.83 -5.53 13.12
N GLY A 192 15.66 -6.11 12.25
CA GLY A 192 16.27 -7.41 12.48
C GLY A 192 17.25 -7.46 13.66
N LEU A 193 17.46 -6.34 14.36
CA LEU A 193 18.31 -6.23 15.54
C LEU A 193 17.48 -6.43 16.81
N PRO A 194 17.84 -7.40 17.67
CA PRO A 194 17.05 -7.74 18.86
C PRO A 194 16.87 -6.58 19.86
N ASN A 195 17.81 -5.64 19.93
CA ASN A 195 17.74 -4.50 20.87
C ASN A 195 17.44 -3.18 20.16
N CYS A 196 16.80 -3.21 18.99
CA CYS A 196 16.36 -1.98 18.35
C CYS A 196 15.17 -1.39 19.12
N ASN A 197 15.34 -0.20 19.69
CA ASN A 197 14.26 0.52 20.38
C ASN A 197 13.14 1.00 19.44
N VAL A 198 13.37 0.90 18.13
CA VAL A 198 12.46 1.31 17.07
C VAL A 198 12.03 0.04 16.38
N GLN A 199 11.01 -0.57 16.94
CA GLN A 199 10.54 -1.87 16.49
C GLN A 199 9.69 -1.72 15.23
N VAL A 200 8.86 -0.69 15.13
CA VAL A 200 8.00 -0.43 13.97
C VAL A 200 8.78 0.26 12.85
N TYR A 201 8.56 -0.12 11.59
CA TYR A 201 9.10 0.60 10.44
C TYR A 201 8.51 2.01 10.36
N ASP A 202 9.38 3.01 10.25
CA ASP A 202 9.02 4.41 10.05
C ASP A 202 9.48 4.80 8.63
N PRO A 203 8.57 5.15 7.70
CA PRO A 203 8.93 5.56 6.34
C PRO A 203 9.88 6.76 6.29
N ARG A 204 10.00 7.55 7.37
CA ARG A 204 10.96 8.66 7.46
C ARG A 204 12.37 8.16 7.76
N ARG A 205 12.56 6.91 8.17
CA ARG A 205 13.86 6.34 8.55
C ARG A 205 14.38 5.38 7.48
N ARG A 206 15.65 5.53 7.12
CA ARG A 206 16.30 4.64 6.16
C ARG A 206 16.49 3.24 6.74
N GLN A 207 16.10 2.22 5.98
CA GLN A 207 16.38 0.81 6.27
C GLN A 207 17.12 0.15 5.10
N ARG A 208 17.98 -0.81 5.41
CA ARG A 208 18.64 -1.70 4.45
C ARG A 208 18.08 -3.12 4.56
N TYR A 209 17.87 -3.77 3.42
CA TYR A 209 17.51 -5.18 3.39
C TYR A 209 18.75 -6.07 3.38
N CYS A 210 18.82 -7.03 4.30
CA CYS A 210 19.85 -8.05 4.27
C CYS A 210 19.39 -9.26 3.47
N LYS A 211 20.09 -9.59 2.37
CA LYS A 211 19.79 -10.79 1.57
C LYS A 211 20.01 -12.10 2.32
N GLY A 212 20.97 -12.15 3.24
CA GLY A 212 21.31 -13.36 4.01
C GLY A 212 20.20 -13.85 4.94
N CYS A 213 19.66 -12.97 5.79
CA CYS A 213 18.58 -13.30 6.74
C CYS A 213 17.20 -12.84 6.30
N ARG A 214 17.10 -12.13 5.17
CA ARG A 214 15.84 -11.59 4.61
C ARG A 214 15.10 -10.66 5.56
N ARG A 215 15.84 -9.84 6.30
CA ARG A 215 15.30 -8.86 7.27
C ARG A 215 15.73 -7.44 6.93
N TRP A 216 14.92 -6.49 7.36
CA TRP A 216 15.19 -5.06 7.27
C TRP A 216 15.90 -4.55 8.52
N TYR A 217 16.84 -3.63 8.34
CA TYR A 217 17.69 -3.08 9.40
C TYR A 217 17.72 -1.56 9.30
N HIS A 218 17.45 -0.85 10.40
CA HIS A 218 17.62 0.60 10.44
C HIS A 218 19.08 0.97 10.21
N LEU A 219 19.34 1.89 9.29
CA LEU A 219 20.71 2.32 8.97
C LEU A 219 21.44 2.82 10.23
N LYS A 220 20.76 3.65 11.05
CA LYS A 220 21.32 4.11 12.33
C LYS A 220 21.75 2.95 13.24
N CYS A 221 20.91 1.92 13.37
CA CYS A 221 21.23 0.79 14.25
C CYS A 221 22.33 -0.12 13.69
N ILE A 222 22.53 -0.10 12.36
CA ILE A 222 23.71 -0.69 11.74
C ILE A 222 24.93 0.12 12.14
N LYS A 223 24.95 1.45 11.94
CA LYS A 223 26.09 2.33 12.29
C LYS A 223 26.49 2.25 13.75
N ASP A 224 25.51 2.25 14.66
CA ASP A 224 25.77 2.20 16.10
C ASP A 224 26.45 0.87 16.53
N ARG A 225 26.47 -0.15 15.66
CA ARG A 225 27.00 -1.50 15.96
C ARG A 225 28.06 -2.02 14.99
N ALA A 226 28.07 -1.53 13.75
CA ALA A 226 29.07 -1.83 12.75
C ALA A 226 30.26 -0.89 12.99
N LEU A 227 31.43 -1.47 13.20
CA LEU A 227 32.66 -0.77 13.57
C LEU A 227 33.22 0.15 12.47
N ASP A 228 32.57 0.22 11.31
CA ASP A 228 33.07 0.94 10.13
C ASP A 228 32.06 2.00 9.63
N PRO A 229 32.37 3.30 9.76
CA PRO A 229 31.53 4.40 9.30
C PRO A 229 31.52 4.62 7.78
N GLU A 230 32.40 3.98 7.01
CA GLU A 230 32.48 4.19 5.55
C GLU A 230 31.42 3.40 4.74
N ASP A 231 30.70 2.47 5.37
CA ASP A 231 29.67 1.62 4.72
C ASP A 231 28.38 2.38 4.30
N ASP A 232 28.37 3.71 4.41
CA ASP A 232 27.20 4.58 4.26
C ASP A 232 26.98 5.15 2.86
N GLU A 233 28.00 5.20 2.01
CA GLU A 233 27.87 5.80 0.68
C GLU A 233 27.09 4.87 -0.26
N LEU A 234 25.83 5.23 -0.52
CA LEU A 234 25.08 4.68 -1.65
C LEU A 234 25.67 5.28 -2.93
N PRO A 235 25.97 4.49 -3.97
CA PRO A 235 26.28 5.04 -5.28
C PRO A 235 25.16 5.99 -5.72
N GLU A 236 25.52 7.20 -6.17
CA GLU A 236 24.59 8.29 -6.53
C GLU A 236 23.60 7.90 -7.66
N LEU A 237 23.89 6.81 -8.39
CA LEU A 237 23.13 6.30 -9.53
C LEU A 237 21.63 6.08 -9.26
N VAL A 238 21.22 5.89 -8.01
CA VAL A 238 19.89 5.37 -7.64
C VAL A 238 18.89 6.46 -7.23
N VAL A 239 19.31 7.72 -7.21
CA VAL A 239 18.40 8.85 -6.89
C VAL A 239 17.57 9.28 -8.11
N LYS A 240 17.90 8.81 -9.33
CA LYS A 240 17.17 9.16 -10.55
C LYS A 240 16.40 7.96 -11.10
N SER A 241 15.07 8.08 -11.14
CA SER A 241 14.11 7.12 -11.73
C SER A 241 14.59 6.65 -13.11
N THR A 242 15.09 5.42 -13.20
CA THR A 242 15.63 4.84 -14.44
C THR A 242 14.70 3.75 -14.94
N THR A 243 13.73 4.18 -15.76
CA THR A 243 12.76 3.32 -16.46
C THR A 243 13.29 2.77 -17.80
N TYR A 244 14.61 2.62 -17.97
CA TYR A 244 15.21 2.29 -19.27
C TYR A 244 15.87 0.91 -19.30
N ALA A 245 15.79 0.27 -20.46
CA ALA A 245 16.39 -1.02 -20.77
C ALA A 245 17.89 -1.03 -20.44
N ILE A 246 18.31 -1.98 -19.60
CA ILE A 246 19.67 -2.04 -19.10
C ILE A 246 20.48 -2.96 -20.01
N THR A 247 21.47 -2.41 -20.70
CA THR A 247 22.58 -3.16 -21.31
C THR A 247 23.47 -3.72 -20.19
N LEU A 248 24.03 -4.92 -20.36
CA LEU A 248 24.98 -5.56 -19.41
C LEU A 248 26.35 -4.85 -19.39
N ASP A 249 26.36 -3.53 -19.27
CA ASP A 249 27.56 -2.70 -19.19
C ASP A 249 27.97 -2.44 -17.73
N SER A 250 29.03 -1.64 -17.52
CA SER A 250 29.54 -1.30 -16.19
C SER A 250 28.47 -0.69 -15.27
N ARG A 251 27.44 -0.02 -15.82
CA ARG A 251 26.34 0.56 -15.03
C ARG A 251 25.38 -0.49 -14.52
N PHE A 252 25.20 -1.60 -15.24
CA PHE A 252 24.44 -2.73 -14.71
C PHE A 252 25.13 -3.34 -13.50
N MET A 253 26.47 -3.46 -13.53
CA MET A 253 27.25 -3.93 -12.38
C MET A 253 27.15 -2.97 -11.20
N GLU A 254 27.20 -1.66 -11.43
CA GLU A 254 26.96 -0.65 -10.38
C GLU A 254 25.54 -0.76 -9.81
N LEU A 255 24.54 -1.02 -10.65
CA LEU A 255 23.16 -1.23 -10.22
C LEU A 255 23.03 -2.49 -9.37
N LEU A 256 23.66 -3.61 -9.77
CA LEU A 256 23.70 -4.83 -8.98
C LEU A 256 24.37 -4.62 -7.61
N ARG A 257 25.37 -3.74 -7.53
CA ARG A 257 26.02 -3.35 -6.27
C ARG A 257 25.15 -2.49 -5.37
N THR A 258 24.07 -1.91 -5.90
CA THR A 258 23.23 -1.02 -5.12
C THR A 258 22.49 -1.82 -4.05
N PRO A 259 22.64 -1.47 -2.76
CA PRO A 259 21.89 -2.13 -1.70
C PRO A 259 20.41 -1.77 -1.81
N VAL A 260 19.55 -2.71 -1.40
CA VAL A 260 18.12 -2.45 -1.34
C VAL A 260 17.82 -1.61 -0.11
N VAL A 261 17.31 -0.40 -0.34
CA VAL A 261 17.04 0.62 0.67
C VAL A 261 15.60 1.11 0.56
N ARG A 262 15.00 1.45 1.71
CA ARG A 262 13.69 2.12 1.80
C ARG A 262 13.68 3.19 2.88
N GLY A 263 12.68 4.05 2.83
CA GLY A 263 12.47 5.20 3.71
C GLY A 263 13.22 6.47 3.29
N TRP A 264 12.95 7.58 3.97
CA TRP A 264 13.46 8.92 3.64
C TRP A 264 13.10 9.29 2.18
N GLN A 265 14.06 9.82 1.42
CA GLN A 265 13.96 10.16 -0.01
C GLN A 265 13.64 8.96 -0.90
N HIS A 266 13.81 7.73 -0.42
CA HIS A 266 13.46 6.54 -1.18
C HIS A 266 11.98 6.14 -1.01
N GLY A 267 11.22 6.87 -0.18
CA GLY A 267 9.80 6.60 0.06
C GLY A 267 9.55 5.28 0.79
N VAL A 268 8.29 4.86 0.83
CA VAL A 268 7.83 3.68 1.61
C VAL A 268 8.42 2.38 1.06
N ALA A 269 8.39 2.22 -0.26
CA ALA A 269 8.88 1.01 -0.92
C ALA A 269 10.39 1.06 -1.25
N GLY A 270 11.00 2.23 -1.33
CA GLY A 270 12.42 2.29 -1.64
C GLY A 270 12.76 2.01 -3.11
N ASN A 271 13.97 1.51 -3.33
CA ASN A 271 14.42 1.00 -4.65
C ASN A 271 14.06 -0.49 -4.87
N THR A 272 13.19 -1.07 -4.04
CA THR A 272 12.81 -2.50 -4.07
C THR A 272 12.31 -2.96 -5.43
N LYS A 273 11.41 -2.20 -6.07
CA LYS A 273 10.85 -2.55 -7.39
C LYS A 273 11.92 -2.63 -8.46
N LEU A 274 12.82 -1.63 -8.51
CA LEU A 274 13.94 -1.59 -9.45
C LEU A 274 14.85 -2.81 -9.24
N MET A 275 15.28 -3.03 -8.00
CA MET A 275 16.21 -4.10 -7.67
C MET A 275 15.58 -5.50 -7.83
N GLY A 276 14.29 -5.65 -7.52
CA GLY A 276 13.54 -6.87 -7.76
C GLY A 276 13.36 -7.17 -9.26
N GLY A 277 13.15 -6.13 -10.08
CA GLY A 277 13.09 -6.24 -11.54
C GLY A 277 14.44 -6.66 -12.13
N VAL A 278 15.53 -6.05 -11.67
CA VAL A 278 16.90 -6.43 -12.03
C VAL A 278 17.19 -7.88 -11.68
N GLU A 279 16.85 -8.31 -10.46
CA GLU A 279 17.04 -9.69 -10.02
C GLU A 279 16.21 -10.68 -10.84
N ALA A 280 14.94 -10.35 -11.13
CA ALA A 280 14.07 -11.18 -11.96
C ALA A 280 14.60 -11.31 -13.41
N ALA A 281 15.05 -10.21 -14.00
CA ALA A 281 15.63 -10.20 -15.35
C ALA A 281 16.91 -11.04 -15.41
N LEU A 282 17.77 -10.92 -14.39
CA LEU A 282 19.02 -11.67 -14.29
C LEU A 282 18.76 -13.17 -14.12
N GLN A 283 17.79 -13.54 -13.28
CA GLN A 283 17.34 -14.94 -13.14
C GLN A 283 16.72 -15.49 -14.43
N ALA A 284 16.02 -14.67 -15.20
CA ALA A 284 15.48 -15.06 -16.50
C ALA A 284 16.60 -15.30 -17.52
N ALA A 285 17.58 -14.40 -17.61
CA ALA A 285 18.74 -14.52 -18.49
C ALA A 285 19.61 -15.74 -18.15
N LEU A 286 19.77 -16.04 -16.85
CA LEU A 286 20.46 -17.25 -16.40
C LEU A 286 19.74 -18.52 -16.87
N ARG A 287 18.41 -18.59 -16.68
CA ARG A 287 17.61 -19.75 -17.10
C ARG A 287 17.57 -19.96 -18.62
N SER A 288 17.72 -18.90 -19.40
CA SER A 288 17.75 -18.98 -20.87
C SER A 288 19.15 -19.26 -21.44
N GLY A 289 20.19 -19.40 -20.61
CA GLY A 289 21.57 -19.58 -21.06
C GLY A 289 22.12 -18.36 -21.80
N MET A 290 21.57 -17.17 -21.54
CA MET A 290 22.01 -15.91 -22.16
C MET A 290 23.17 -15.25 -21.41
N LEU A 291 23.52 -15.76 -20.23
CA LEU A 291 24.66 -15.32 -19.45
C LEU A 291 25.80 -16.32 -19.59
N ASP A 292 27.02 -15.82 -19.67
CA ASP A 292 28.23 -16.65 -19.64
C ASP A 292 28.33 -17.43 -18.31
N ASP A 293 29.03 -18.56 -18.31
CA ASP A 293 29.16 -19.47 -17.15
C ASP A 293 29.67 -18.76 -15.88
N ASN A 294 30.45 -17.68 -16.02
CA ASN A 294 30.97 -16.88 -14.91
C ASN A 294 29.86 -16.14 -14.11
N TRP A 295 28.69 -15.90 -14.69
CA TRP A 295 27.55 -15.29 -14.01
C TRP A 295 26.80 -16.29 -13.14
N GLU A 296 26.85 -17.58 -13.50
CA GLU A 296 26.18 -18.61 -12.75
C GLU A 296 26.79 -18.75 -11.35
N ASP A 297 28.11 -18.62 -11.23
CA ASP A 297 28.82 -18.57 -9.95
C ASP A 297 28.48 -17.31 -9.15
N LEU A 298 28.41 -16.14 -9.80
CA LEU A 298 28.02 -14.88 -9.16
C LEU A 298 26.60 -14.91 -8.57
N LEU A 299 25.69 -15.68 -9.18
CA LEU A 299 24.27 -15.72 -8.81
C LEU A 299 23.90 -16.89 -7.89
N ARG A 300 24.63 -18.01 -7.96
CA ARG A 300 24.37 -19.20 -7.15
C ARG A 300 24.99 -19.13 -5.76
N LEU A 301 25.98 -18.28 -5.51
CA LEU A 301 26.71 -18.26 -4.24
C LEU A 301 25.83 -17.85 -3.04
N PRO A 302 25.58 -18.76 -2.08
CA PRO A 302 25.05 -18.40 -0.79
C PRO A 302 26.24 -18.03 0.12
N LYS A 303 26.26 -16.79 0.59
CA LYS A 303 26.90 -16.31 1.85
C LYS A 303 28.36 -15.86 1.87
N CYS A 304 29.22 -16.09 0.88
CA CYS A 304 30.60 -15.60 0.94
C CYS A 304 31.09 -15.17 -0.44
N TRP A 305 31.12 -13.86 -0.70
CA TRP A 305 31.82 -13.35 -1.87
C TRP A 305 33.34 -13.50 -1.64
N PRO A 306 34.12 -13.91 -2.65
CA PRO A 306 35.58 -13.78 -2.61
C PRO A 306 35.96 -12.33 -2.30
N ALA A 307 36.98 -12.10 -1.46
CA ALA A 307 37.40 -10.77 -0.99
C ALA A 307 37.74 -9.78 -2.13
N ASP A 308 37.94 -10.33 -3.32
CA ASP A 308 38.39 -9.73 -4.57
C ASP A 308 37.25 -9.35 -5.52
N VAL A 309 36.01 -9.81 -5.29
CA VAL A 309 34.82 -9.39 -6.06
C VAL A 309 33.89 -8.57 -5.16
N GLN A 310 34.11 -7.25 -5.10
CA GLN A 310 33.28 -6.31 -4.36
C GLN A 310 31.93 -6.06 -5.06
N VAL A 311 31.05 -7.05 -5.14
CA VAL A 311 29.61 -6.76 -5.28
C VAL A 311 28.98 -7.01 -3.92
N VAL A 312 29.23 -6.07 -3.00
CA VAL A 312 28.75 -6.17 -1.64
C VAL A 312 27.27 -5.83 -1.62
N TYR A 313 26.43 -6.83 -1.90
CA TYR A 313 25.07 -6.78 -1.38
C TYR A 313 25.16 -6.70 0.15
N TYR A 314 24.46 -5.73 0.73
CA TYR A 314 24.47 -5.55 2.18
C TYR A 314 24.11 -6.87 2.90
N THR A 315 25.08 -7.35 3.67
CA THR A 315 24.93 -8.50 4.56
C THR A 315 24.96 -7.97 5.98
N CYS A 316 23.90 -8.19 6.75
CA CYS A 316 23.86 -7.69 8.11
C CYS A 316 24.98 -8.32 8.93
N PRO A 317 25.43 -7.67 10.02
CA PRO A 317 26.49 -8.22 10.86
C PRO A 317 26.24 -9.68 11.29
N SER A 318 24.96 -10.12 11.35
CA SER A 318 24.55 -11.46 11.82
C SER A 318 24.89 -12.51 10.80
N CYS A 319 24.72 -12.16 9.53
CA CYS A 319 25.01 -13.04 8.42
C CYS A 319 26.49 -13.00 8.04
N SER A 320 27.19 -11.89 8.30
CA SER A 320 28.63 -11.77 8.02
C SER A 320 29.53 -12.29 9.14
N GLY A 321 28.97 -12.77 10.26
CA GLY A 321 29.74 -13.25 11.41
C GLY A 321 30.49 -12.15 12.15
N ARG A 322 30.13 -10.86 11.94
CA ARG A 322 30.76 -9.69 12.57
C ARG A 322 30.07 -9.26 13.88
N TRP A 323 29.18 -10.07 14.46
CA TRP A 323 28.78 -9.87 15.86
C TRP A 323 29.83 -10.48 16.76
N ILE A 324 30.52 -9.63 17.51
CA ILE A 324 31.24 -10.03 18.71
C ILE A 324 30.25 -9.99 19.88
#